data_AF-D8MXB8-F1
#
_entry.id   AF-D8MXB8-F1
#
_cell.length_a   1.000
_cell.length_b   1.000
_cell.length_c   1.000
_cell.angle_alpha   90.00
_cell.angle_beta   90.00
_cell.angle_gamma   90.00
#
_symmetry.space_group_name_H-M   'P 1'
#
loop_
_entity.id
_entity.type
_entity.pdbx_description
1 polymer ?
#
loop_
_entity_poly.entity_id
_entity_poly.type
_entity_poly.pdbx_seq_one_letter_code
_entity_poly.pdbx_strand_id
1 'polypeptide(L)'
;MHFPALKELTREELELGLLEIKNERALLEKRMNIMIGPIDKLGILPGIVATITAMTKIPESYSWVSAIAYGYMGLSIFSLFFYQLIMRYERMIALTELALESKSPPLTT
;
A
#
# COMPACT_ATOMS: atom_id res chain seq x y z
N MET A 1 -3.46 -18.69 8.91
CA MET A 1 -4.76 -18.96 8.26
C MET A 1 -5.83 -18.22 9.04
N HIS A 2 -6.48 -17.18 8.48
CA HIS A 2 -7.50 -16.40 9.20
C HIS A 2 -8.94 -16.81 8.85
N PHE A 3 -9.15 -17.45 7.70
CA PHE A 3 -10.47 -17.77 7.18
C PHE A 3 -11.33 -18.66 8.09
N PRO A 4 -10.82 -19.74 8.73
CA PRO A 4 -11.63 -20.56 9.63
C PRO A 4 -12.19 -19.76 10.82
N ALA A 5 -11.37 -18.89 11.42
CA ALA A 5 -11.78 -18.04 12.54
C ALA A 5 -12.85 -17.02 12.12
N LEU A 6 -12.75 -16.44 10.92
CA LEU A 6 -13.77 -15.52 10.39
C LEU A 6 -15.13 -16.21 10.19
N LYS A 7 -15.15 -17.51 9.86
CA LYS A 7 -16.39 -18.27 9.71
C LYS A 7 -17.13 -18.51 11.03
N GLU A 8 -16.44 -18.45 12.16
CA GLU A 8 -17.03 -18.66 13.48
C GLU A 8 -17.79 -17.43 13.98
N LEU A 9 -17.42 -16.24 13.49
CA LEU A 9 -18.07 -14.97 13.85
C LEU A 9 -19.50 -14.87 13.34
N THR A 10 -20.31 -14.07 14.02
CA THR A 10 -21.66 -13.69 13.57
C THR A 10 -21.60 -12.79 12.35
N ARG A 11 -22.72 -12.67 11.62
CA ARG A 11 -22.81 -11.78 10.47
C ARG A 11 -22.56 -10.31 10.87
N GLU A 12 -23.14 -9.88 11.99
CA GLU A 12 -22.98 -8.51 12.51
C GLU A 12 -21.52 -8.18 12.83
N GLU A 13 -20.80 -9.10 13.48
CA GLU A 13 -19.36 -8.94 13.78
C GLU A 13 -18.53 -8.83 12.50
N LEU A 14 -18.84 -9.63 11.47
CA LEU A 14 -18.15 -9.58 10.18
C LEU A 14 -18.45 -8.29 9.43
N GLU A 15 -19.69 -7.81 9.42
CA GLU A 15 -20.08 -6.55 8.78
C GLU A 15 -19.41 -5.34 9.46
N LEU A 16 -19.39 -5.32 10.79
CA LEU A 16 -18.70 -4.29 11.56
C LEU A 16 -17.19 -4.32 11.33
N GLY A 17 -16.57 -5.50 11.42
CA GLY A 17 -15.14 -5.67 11.19
C GLY A 17 -14.73 -5.32 9.76
N LEU A 18 -15.57 -5.66 8.77
CA LEU A 18 -15.34 -5.28 7.37
C LEU A 18 -15.34 -3.77 7.20
N LEU A 19 -16.28 -3.07 7.83
CA LEU A 19 -16.37 -1.61 7.79
C LEU A 19 -15.11 -0.97 8.39
N GLU A 20 -14.67 -1.44 9.55
CA GLU A 20 -13.48 -0.94 10.24
C GLU A 20 -12.21 -1.15 9.40
N ILE A 21 -11.97 -2.37 8.92
CA ILE A 21 -10.80 -2.71 8.10
C ILE A 21 -10.79 -1.90 6.79
N LYS A 22 -11.95 -1.70 6.14
CA LYS A 22 -12.04 -0.84 4.94
C LYS A 22 -11.68 0.61 5.25
N ASN A 23 -12.14 1.15 6.38
CA ASN A 23 -11.84 2.51 6.79
C ASN A 23 -10.34 2.69 7.13
N GLU A 24 -9.74 1.75 7.87
CA GLU A 24 -8.30 1.77 8.16
C GLU A 24 -7.45 1.72 6.89
N ARG A 25 -7.81 0.81 5.96
CA ARG A 25 -7.16 0.68 4.67
C ARG A 25 -7.22 1.98 3.87
N ALA A 26 -8.38 2.63 3.82
CA ALA A 26 -8.56 3.92 3.14
C ALA A 26 -7.73 5.04 3.79
N LEU A 27 -7.68 5.09 5.12
CA LEU A 27 -6.86 6.06 5.85
C LEU A 27 -5.36 5.84 5.59
N LEU A 28 -4.92 4.59 5.58
CA LEU A 28 -3.52 4.23 5.27
C LEU A 28 -3.15 4.63 3.85
N GLU A 29 -4.00 4.31 2.87
CA GLU A 29 -3.79 4.68 1.47
C GLU A 29 -3.71 6.21 1.32
N LYS A 30 -4.57 6.97 2.00
CA LYS A 30 -4.51 8.44 2.00
C LYS A 30 -3.17 8.96 2.53
N ARG A 31 -2.68 8.40 3.65
CA ARG A 31 -1.37 8.75 4.22
C ARG A 31 -0.22 8.38 3.29
N MET A 32 -0.30 7.20 2.68
CA MET A 32 0.69 6.73 1.71
C MET A 32 0.74 7.65 0.49
N ASN A 33 -0.40 8.06 -0.06
CA ASN A 33 -0.47 8.97 -1.20
C ASN A 33 0.15 10.35 -0.91
N ILE A 34 0.10 10.83 0.33
CA ILE A 34 0.76 12.08 0.73
C ILE A 34 2.29 11.91 0.74
N MET A 35 2.78 10.81 1.31
CA MET A 35 4.23 10.59 1.51
C MET A 35 4.94 10.07 0.27
N ILE A 36 4.31 9.15 -0.46
CA ILE A 36 4.89 8.34 -1.53
C ILE A 36 4.17 8.58 -2.86
N GLY A 37 3.02 9.25 -2.88
CA GLY A 37 2.33 9.58 -4.14
C GLY A 37 3.19 10.33 -5.18
N PRO A 38 4.12 11.23 -4.77
CA PRO A 38 5.09 11.79 -5.71
C PRO A 38 6.05 10.74 -6.30
N ILE A 39 6.46 9.74 -5.52
CA ILE A 39 7.32 8.64 -5.95
C ILE A 39 6.59 7.79 -7.00
N ASP A 40 5.33 7.45 -6.74
CA ASP A 40 4.50 6.66 -7.65
C ASP A 40 4.27 7.35 -8.99
N LYS A 41 4.15 8.68 -8.98
CA LYS A 41 3.98 9.49 -10.20
C LYS A 41 5.28 9.68 -10.97
N LEU A 42 6.42 9.78 -10.28
CA LEU A 42 7.72 10.02 -10.91
C LEU A 42 8.34 8.72 -11.45
N GLY A 43 7.98 7.55 -10.92
CA GLY A 43 8.35 6.26 -11.48
C GLY A 43 9.88 6.10 -11.64
N ILE A 44 10.32 5.74 -12.85
CA ILE A 44 11.75 5.50 -13.18
C ILE A 44 12.60 6.77 -13.34
N LEU A 45 12.00 7.96 -13.32
CA LEU A 45 12.69 9.24 -13.56
C LEU A 45 13.94 9.46 -12.69
N PRO A 46 13.94 9.20 -11.37
CA PRO A 46 15.15 9.32 -10.56
C PRO A 46 16.25 8.33 -10.96
N GLY A 47 15.94 7.15 -11.50
CA GLY A 47 16.92 6.26 -12.10
C GLY A 47 17.58 6.85 -13.35
N ILE A 48 16.78 7.56 -14.16
CA ILE A 48 17.27 8.32 -15.32
C ILE A 48 18.16 9.48 -14.87
N VAL A 49 17.73 10.26 -13.87
CA VAL A 49 18.52 11.37 -13.30
C VAL A 49 19.83 10.85 -12.70
N ALA A 50 19.79 9.77 -11.93
CA ALA A 50 20.97 9.12 -11.34
C ALA A 50 21.97 8.64 -12.41
N THR A 51 21.47 8.09 -13.53
CA THR A 51 22.31 7.64 -14.64
C THR A 51 22.98 8.84 -15.34
N ILE A 52 22.20 9.90 -15.61
CA ILE A 52 22.73 11.14 -16.22
C ILE A 52 23.77 11.78 -15.32
N THR A 53 23.54 11.81 -14.01
CA THR A 53 24.48 12.36 -13.02
C THR A 53 25.70 11.47 -12.76
N ALA A 54 25.61 10.15 -12.95
CA ALA A 54 26.79 9.29 -12.95
C ALA A 54 27.66 9.49 -14.22
N MET A 55 27.03 9.79 -15.36
CA MET A 55 27.71 10.04 -16.63
C MET A 55 28.29 11.46 -16.73
N THR A 56 27.68 12.44 -16.05
CA THR A 56 28.13 13.83 -16.03
C THR A 56 28.83 14.08 -14.70
N LYS A 57 30.13 14.45 -14.69
CA LYS A 57 30.80 14.84 -13.45
C LYS A 57 30.11 16.07 -12.88
N ILE A 58 29.15 15.88 -11.98
CA ILE A 58 28.43 16.97 -11.37
C ILE A 58 29.44 17.83 -10.58
N PRO A 59 29.51 19.14 -10.83
CA PRO A 59 30.30 20.04 -9.99
C PRO A 59 29.86 19.96 -8.52
N GLU A 60 30.79 20.07 -7.57
CA GLU A 60 30.47 19.97 -6.12
C GLU A 60 29.38 20.95 -5.65
N SER A 61 29.20 22.07 -6.36
CA SER A 61 28.12 23.04 -6.13
C SER A 61 26.70 22.45 -6.23
N TYR A 62 26.54 21.27 -6.82
CA TYR A 62 25.26 20.58 -6.99
C TYR A 62 25.17 19.26 -6.20
N SER A 63 25.96 19.10 -5.14
CA SER A 63 25.91 17.94 -4.22
C SER A 63 24.52 17.67 -3.61
N TRP A 64 23.66 18.70 -3.54
CA TRP A 64 22.26 18.56 -3.14
C TRP A 64 21.44 17.65 -4.07
N VAL A 65 21.81 17.56 -5.37
CA VAL A 65 21.14 16.71 -6.36
C VAL A 65 21.35 15.23 -6.01
N SER A 66 22.58 14.85 -5.65
CA SER A 66 22.87 13.49 -5.17
C SER A 66 22.14 13.17 -3.86
N ALA A 67 22.02 14.13 -2.93
CA ALA A 67 21.28 13.93 -1.69
C ALA A 67 19.78 13.65 -1.95
N ILE A 68 19.16 14.36 -2.89
CA ILE A 68 17.78 14.10 -3.31
C ILE A 68 17.65 12.72 -3.97
N ALA A 69 18.59 12.36 -4.85
CA ALA A 69 18.56 11.05 -5.52
C ALA A 69 18.64 9.89 -4.52
N TYR A 70 19.56 9.94 -3.55
CA TYR A 70 19.66 8.93 -2.50
C TYR A 70 18.47 8.94 -1.56
N GLY A 71 17.96 10.12 -1.19
CA GLY A 71 16.75 10.25 -0.37
C GLY A 71 15.53 9.60 -1.04
N TYR A 72 15.37 9.81 -2.35
CA TYR A 72 14.32 9.18 -3.14
C TYR A 72 14.46 7.65 -3.19
N MET A 73 15.67 7.12 -3.39
CA MET A 73 15.90 5.67 -3.35
C MET A 73 15.51 5.08 -1.99
N GLY A 74 15.90 5.74 -0.89
CA GLY A 74 15.53 5.34 0.47
C GLY A 74 14.01 5.33 0.67
N LEU A 75 13.32 6.39 0.26
CA LEU A 75 11.86 6.46 0.33
C LEU A 75 11.16 5.42 -0.56
N SER A 76 11.75 5.08 -1.71
CA SER A 76 11.23 4.04 -2.61
C SER A 76 11.35 2.64 -2.03
N ILE A 77 12.42 2.36 -1.28
CA ILE A 77 12.52 1.09 -0.53
C ILE A 77 11.54 1.12 0.63
N PHE A 78 11.41 2.25 1.32
CA PHE A 78 10.49 2.41 2.44
C PHE A 78 9.02 2.25 2.03
N SER A 79 8.64 2.65 0.80
CA SER A 79 7.28 2.48 0.30
C SER A 79 6.83 1.03 0.19
N LEU A 80 7.76 0.09 -0.06
CA LEU A 80 7.47 -1.34 -0.13
C LEU A 80 6.81 -1.87 1.16
N PHE A 81 7.17 -1.32 2.32
CA PHE A 81 6.55 -1.69 3.59
C PHE A 81 5.08 -1.28 3.65
N PHE A 82 4.73 -0.10 3.13
CA PHE A 82 3.34 0.36 3.09
C PHE A 82 2.50 -0.45 2.09
N TYR A 83 3.04 -0.76 0.92
CA TYR A 83 2.35 -1.64 -0.03
C TYR A 83 2.07 -3.02 0.57
N GLN A 84 3.05 -3.58 1.30
CA GLN A 84 2.85 -4.85 1.98
C GLN A 84 1.74 -4.77 3.03
N LEU A 85 1.60 -3.64 3.73
CA LEU A 85 0.49 -3.42 4.68
C LEU A 85 -0.86 -3.30 3.95
N ILE A 86 -0.95 -2.52 2.87
CA ILE A 86 -2.17 -2.42 2.05
C ILE A 86 -2.60 -3.80 1.53
N MET A 87 -1.66 -4.59 1.00
CA MET A 87 -1.96 -5.95 0.52
C MET A 87 -2.47 -6.88 1.62
N ARG A 88 -2.03 -6.69 2.87
CA ARG A 88 -2.57 -7.42 4.02
C ARG A 88 -4.02 -7.02 4.32
N TYR A 89 -4.33 -5.73 4.26
CA TYR A 89 -5.70 -5.22 4.42
C TYR A 89 -6.61 -5.76 3.31
N GLU A 90 -6.21 -5.67 2.04
CA GLU A 90 -6.98 -6.20 0.89
C GLU A 90 -7.30 -7.68 1.07
N ARG A 91 -6.30 -8.48 1.47
CA ARG A 91 -6.51 -9.90 1.74
C ARG A 91 -7.51 -10.13 2.88
N MET A 92 -7.43 -9.36 3.96
CA MET A 92 -8.38 -9.51 5.08
C MET A 92 -9.80 -9.08 4.68
N ILE A 93 -9.95 -8.01 3.91
CA ILE A 93 -11.23 -7.57 3.33
C ILE A 93 -11.84 -8.71 2.51
N ALA A 94 -11.08 -9.27 1.56
CA ALA A 94 -11.56 -10.35 0.70
C ALA A 94 -11.95 -11.62 1.49
N LEU A 95 -11.20 -11.96 2.54
CA LEU A 95 -11.54 -13.11 3.39
C LEU A 95 -12.81 -12.88 4.22
N THR A 96 -13.01 -11.66 4.71
CA THR A 96 -14.21 -11.28 5.46
C THR A 96 -15.45 -11.23 4.54
N GLU A 97 -15.32 -10.71 3.33
CA GLU A 97 -16.37 -10.74 2.29
C GLU A 97 -16.75 -12.18 1.95
N LEU A 98 -15.77 -13.05 1.73
CA LEU A 98 -16.01 -14.47 1.48
C LEU A 98 -16.70 -15.17 2.67
N ALA A 99 -16.35 -14.81 3.90
CA ALA A 99 -17.00 -15.35 5.10
C ALA A 99 -18.48 -14.90 5.19
N LEU A 100 -18.78 -13.65 4.83
CA LEU A 100 -20.15 -13.11 4.75
C LEU A 100 -20.97 -13.80 3.67
N GLU A 101 -20.39 -14.01 2.48
CA GLU A 101 -21.04 -14.75 1.39
C GLU A 101 -21.41 -16.17 1.85
N SER A 102 -20.52 -16.85 2.58
CA SER A 102 -20.78 -18.20 3.10
C SER A 102 -21.92 -18.28 4.12
N LYS A 103 -22.33 -17.14 4.71
CA LYS A 103 -23.43 -17.02 5.69
C LYS A 103 -24.69 -16.42 5.08
N SER A 104 -24.63 -15.98 3.82
CA SER A 104 -25.78 -15.43 3.12
C SER A 104 -26.68 -16.59 2.70
N PRO A 105 -28.00 -16.52 2.93
CA PRO A 105 -28.90 -17.58 2.48
C PRO A 105 -28.80 -17.71 0.95
N PRO A 106 -28.84 -18.93 0.39
CA PRO A 106 -28.93 -19.10 -1.06
C PRO A 106 -30.15 -18.33 -1.55
N LEU A 107 -29.99 -17.58 -2.65
CA LEU A 107 -31.10 -16.93 -3.34
C LEU A 107 -32.13 -17.99 -3.70
N THR A 108 -33.19 -18.11 -2.90
CA THR A 108 -34.39 -18.87 -3.24
C THR A 108 -35.13 -18.08 -4.31
N THR A 109 -34.81 -18.34 -5.57
CA THR A 109 -35.70 -18.13 -6.72
C THR A 109 -36.58 -19.34 -6.94
#